data_AF-X1SKP8-F1
#
_entry.id   AF-X1SKP8-F1
#
_cell.length_a   1.000
_cell.length_b   1.000
_cell.length_c   1.000
_cell.angle_alpha   90.00
_cell.angle_beta   90.00
_cell.angle_gamma   90.00
#
_symmetry.space_group_name_H-M   'P 1'
#
loop_
_entity.id
_entity.type
_entity.pdbx_description
1 polymer ?
#
loop_
_entity_poly.entity_id
_entity_poly.type
_entity_poly.pdbx_seq_one_letter_code
_entity_poly.pdbx_strand_id
1 'polypeptide(L)'
;TEALKTIDISIDEKRITQNRGIKTGLGKVDVTEYYTSYRIMQYEKKIDQLPLNLPPLNFPSIGFWFTIPNSIASNIRRAELDLAGGLHAIEHAMIAISPLHAICDPRDLGGVSTEHHRDTNEPTIFIYDGYMGGIGLSEKLFELLPELLVTTLNLIQDCKCEDGCPSCIYSSKCGNNNEPLDKQTAIILLKEMIKLHS
;
A
#
# COMPACT_ATOMS: atom_id res chain seq x y z
N THR A 1 7.99 -14.04 18.51
CA THR A 1 7.26 -12.85 18.94
C THR A 1 7.10 -11.94 17.75
N GLU A 2 6.00 -11.21 17.65
CA GLU A 2 5.69 -10.35 16.49
C GLU A 2 5.26 -8.97 16.97
N ALA A 3 5.88 -7.90 16.47
CA ALA A 3 5.51 -6.54 16.84
C ALA A 3 4.31 -6.06 16.01
N LEU A 4 3.38 -5.38 16.66
CA LEU A 4 2.26 -4.70 16.00
C LEU A 4 2.65 -3.26 15.78
N LYS A 5 2.48 -2.80 14.54
CA LYS A 5 2.79 -1.43 14.16
C LYS A 5 1.70 -0.81 13.31
N THR A 6 1.54 0.50 13.45
CA THR A 6 0.77 1.36 12.55
C THR A 6 1.70 2.40 11.93
N ILE A 7 1.40 2.84 10.71
CA ILE A 7 2.25 3.75 9.95
C ILE A 7 1.43 4.99 9.60
N ASP A 8 1.98 6.17 9.87
CA ASP A 8 1.51 7.46 9.35
C ASP A 8 2.54 7.98 8.35
N ILE A 9 2.05 8.66 7.31
CA ILE A 9 2.90 9.19 6.24
C ILE A 9 2.43 10.58 5.83
N SER A 10 3.37 11.50 5.62
CA SER A 10 3.11 12.84 5.08
C SER A 10 4.03 13.16 3.91
N ILE A 11 3.56 14.01 3.01
CA ILE A 11 4.33 14.50 1.87
C ILE A 11 5.11 15.74 2.31
N ASP A 12 6.44 15.61 2.38
CA ASP A 12 7.34 16.73 2.72
C ASP A 12 7.65 17.59 1.49
N GLU A 13 8.02 16.95 0.38
CA GLU A 13 8.41 17.66 -0.85
C GLU A 13 7.92 16.93 -2.10
N LYS A 14 7.14 17.61 -2.95
CA LYS A 14 6.67 17.05 -4.23
C LYS A 14 7.70 17.33 -5.32
N ARG A 15 8.32 16.28 -5.88
CA ARG A 15 9.28 16.40 -7.00
C ARG A 15 8.57 16.34 -8.35
N ILE A 16 7.67 15.38 -8.51
CA ILE A 16 6.88 15.19 -9.73
C ILE A 16 5.42 15.05 -9.33
N THR A 17 4.52 15.71 -10.06
CA THR A 17 3.08 15.48 -9.95
C THR A 17 2.47 15.41 -11.34
N GLN A 18 1.54 14.48 -11.52
CA GLN A 18 0.81 14.31 -12.78
C GLN A 18 -0.67 14.18 -12.47
N ASN A 19 -1.51 14.70 -13.38
CA ASN A 19 -2.96 14.53 -13.31
C ASN A 19 -3.45 14.10 -14.69
N ARG A 20 -3.58 12.78 -14.87
CA ARG A 20 -4.15 12.13 -16.06
C ARG A 20 -5.29 11.25 -15.57
N GLY A 21 -6.41 11.87 -15.20
CA GLY A 21 -7.57 11.21 -14.60
C GLY A 21 -7.38 10.79 -13.14
N ILE A 22 -6.22 10.25 -12.78
CA ILE A 22 -5.76 10.04 -11.41
C ILE A 22 -4.62 11.00 -11.10
N LYS A 23 -4.58 11.55 -9.87
CA LYS A 23 -3.42 12.32 -9.41
C LYS A 23 -2.36 11.36 -8.92
N THR A 24 -1.15 11.51 -9.44
CA THR A 24 0.03 10.76 -9.02
C THR A 24 1.14 11.72 -8.64
N GLY A 25 2.06 11.27 -7.80
CA GLY A 25 3.24 12.04 -7.49
C GLY A 25 4.38 11.19 -6.94
N LEU A 26 5.56 11.79 -6.97
CA LEU A 26 6.82 11.25 -6.48
C LEU A 26 7.52 12.37 -5.69
N GLY A 27 8.09 12.03 -4.53
CA GLY A 27 8.63 13.04 -3.65
C GLY A 27 9.25 12.51 -2.37
N LYS A 28 9.74 13.43 -1.54
CA LYS A 28 10.13 13.12 -0.18
C LYS A 28 8.88 12.91 0.67
N VAL A 29 8.93 11.88 1.48
CA VAL A 29 7.88 11.53 2.43
C VAL A 29 8.49 11.34 3.81
N ASP A 30 7.78 11.78 4.84
CA ASP A 30 8.12 11.47 6.22
C ASP A 30 7.26 10.32 6.69
N VAL A 31 7.92 9.22 7.08
CA VAL A 31 7.28 7.98 7.54
C VAL A 31 7.42 7.91 9.05
N THR A 32 6.30 7.69 9.73
CA THR A 32 6.26 7.53 11.19
C THR A 32 5.65 6.17 11.55
N GLU A 33 6.44 5.30 12.16
CA GLU A 33 6.01 3.99 12.64
C GLU A 33 5.75 4.02 14.16
N TYR A 34 4.58 3.54 14.56
CA TYR A 34 4.18 3.41 15.96
C TYR A 34 4.12 1.94 16.35
N TYR A 35 4.96 1.52 17.31
CA TYR A 35 5.01 0.15 17.82
C TYR A 35 4.23 0.06 19.14
N THR A 36 3.00 -0.47 19.10
CA THR A 36 2.04 -0.37 20.21
C THR A 36 2.00 -1.61 21.11
N SER A 37 2.35 -2.78 20.57
CA SER A 37 2.36 -4.04 21.33
C SER A 37 3.17 -5.11 20.59
N TYR A 38 3.43 -6.24 21.24
CA TYR A 38 3.94 -7.44 20.59
C TYR A 38 3.14 -8.67 21.00
N ARG A 39 3.05 -9.64 20.10
CA ARG A 39 2.45 -10.95 20.33
C ARG A 39 3.50 -11.99 20.65
N ILE A 40 3.17 -12.87 21.57
CA ILE A 40 3.90 -14.10 21.83
C ILE A 40 3.21 -15.20 21.02
N MET A 41 3.95 -15.84 20.12
CA MET A 41 3.46 -16.88 19.22
C MET A 41 4.17 -18.19 19.55
N GLN A 42 3.41 -19.30 19.59
CA GLN A 42 3.95 -20.66 19.74
C GLN A 42 3.21 -21.59 18.76
N TYR A 43 3.95 -22.23 17.84
CA TYR A 43 3.38 -23.06 16.77
C TYR A 43 2.21 -22.36 16.04
N GLU A 44 2.43 -21.12 15.57
CA GLU A 44 1.44 -20.25 14.90
C GLU A 44 0.22 -19.83 15.76
N LYS A 45 0.13 -20.30 17.00
CA LYS A 45 -0.91 -19.90 17.94
C LYS A 45 -0.48 -18.68 18.74
N LYS A 46 -1.34 -17.66 18.79
CA LYS A 46 -1.20 -16.54 19.71
C LYS A 46 -1.35 -17.03 21.15
N ILE A 47 -0.31 -16.84 21.95
CA ILE A 47 -0.28 -17.16 23.37
C ILE A 47 -0.69 -15.94 24.19
N ASP A 48 -0.12 -14.78 23.87
CA ASP A 48 -0.37 -13.54 24.59
C ASP A 48 -0.10 -12.31 23.69
N GLN A 49 -0.55 -11.13 24.12
CA GLN A 49 -0.19 -9.84 23.53
C GLN A 49 0.07 -8.83 24.64
N LEU A 50 1.29 -8.30 24.66
CA LEU A 50 1.75 -7.39 25.70
C LEU A 50 1.96 -5.99 25.11
N PRO A 51 1.53 -4.93 25.81
CA PRO A 51 1.67 -3.57 25.34
C PRO A 51 3.15 -3.14 25.31
N LEU A 52 3.47 -2.23 24.39
CA LEU A 52 4.75 -1.55 24.30
C LEU A 52 4.55 -0.06 24.51
N ASN A 53 5.50 0.55 25.20
CA ASN A 53 5.59 2.00 25.33
C ASN A 53 6.94 2.43 24.76
N LEU A 54 6.99 2.58 23.43
CA LEU A 54 8.18 2.99 22.69
C LEU A 54 7.92 4.33 22.01
N PRO A 55 8.93 5.20 21.88
CA PRO A 55 8.81 6.38 21.04
C PRO A 55 8.58 5.95 19.58
N PRO A 56 7.82 6.72 18.78
CA PRO A 56 7.64 6.42 17.37
C PRO A 56 8.97 6.54 16.62
N LEU A 57 9.15 5.70 15.61
CA LEU A 57 10.28 5.77 14.70
C LEU A 57 9.88 6.66 13.52
N ASN A 58 10.53 7.81 13.38
CA ASN A 58 10.30 8.73 12.26
C ASN A 58 11.56 8.78 11.37
N PHE A 59 11.37 8.68 10.06
CA PHE A 59 12.46 8.83 9.10
C PHE A 59 11.97 9.41 7.77
N PRO A 60 12.75 10.29 7.13
CA PRO A 60 12.50 10.74 5.77
C PRO A 60 12.87 9.64 4.77
N SER A 61 12.10 9.49 3.71
CA SER A 61 12.37 8.59 2.58
C SER A 61 11.90 9.20 1.26
N ILE A 62 12.08 8.47 0.16
CA ILE A 62 11.44 8.76 -1.11
C ILE A 62 10.29 7.79 -1.32
N GLY A 63 9.16 8.32 -1.77
CA GLY A 63 7.99 7.52 -2.10
C GLY A 63 7.22 8.12 -3.25
N PHE A 64 6.41 7.28 -3.87
CA PHE A 64 5.39 7.69 -4.81
C PHE A 64 4.00 7.39 -4.27
N TRP A 65 3.03 8.11 -4.79
CA TRP A 65 1.63 7.95 -4.44
C TRP A 65 0.73 8.14 -5.64
N PHE A 66 -0.45 7.55 -5.53
CA PHE A 66 -1.52 7.76 -6.48
C PHE A 66 -2.87 7.76 -5.76
N THR A 67 -3.77 8.58 -6.27
CA THR A 67 -5.09 8.82 -5.70
C THR A 67 -6.15 8.00 -6.42
N ILE A 68 -7.20 7.65 -5.68
CA ILE A 68 -8.44 7.13 -6.22
C ILE A 68 -9.42 8.30 -6.22
N PRO A 69 -9.90 8.76 -7.39
CA PRO A 69 -10.86 9.85 -7.47
C PRO A 69 -12.07 9.63 -6.56
N ASN A 70 -12.49 10.67 -5.84
CA ASN A 70 -13.61 10.58 -4.89
C ASN A 70 -14.91 10.08 -5.54
N SER A 71 -15.11 10.30 -6.84
CA SER A 71 -16.23 9.75 -7.60
C SER A 71 -16.22 8.21 -7.65
N ILE A 72 -15.06 7.60 -7.89
CA ILE A 72 -14.89 6.14 -7.88
C ILE A 72 -15.08 5.61 -6.46
N ALA A 73 -14.41 6.22 -5.47
CA ALA A 73 -14.52 5.81 -4.07
C ALA A 73 -15.98 5.87 -3.56
N SER A 74 -16.73 6.90 -3.97
CA SER A 74 -18.15 7.03 -3.61
C SER A 74 -19.02 5.93 -4.24
N ASN A 75 -18.68 5.47 -5.46
CA ASN A 75 -19.40 4.38 -6.11
C ASN A 75 -19.14 3.04 -5.41
N ILE A 76 -17.89 2.76 -5.00
CA ILE A 76 -17.54 1.57 -4.20
C ILE A 76 -18.36 1.55 -2.91
N ARG A 77 -18.36 2.66 -2.16
CA ARG A 77 -19.13 2.77 -0.91
C ARG A 77 -20.64 2.61 -1.12
N ARG A 78 -21.19 3.18 -2.20
CA ARG A 78 -22.63 3.04 -2.53
C ARG A 78 -23.00 1.60 -2.90
N ALA A 79 -22.05 0.85 -3.43
CA ALA A 79 -22.20 -0.57 -3.72
C ALA A 79 -21.95 -1.46 -2.49
N GLU A 80 -21.76 -0.88 -1.30
CA GLU A 80 -21.47 -1.59 -0.05
C GLU A 80 -20.21 -2.47 -0.11
N LEU A 81 -19.26 -2.07 -0.96
CA LEU A 81 -17.96 -2.73 -1.12
C LEU A 81 -16.91 -2.11 -0.18
N ASP A 82 -15.93 -2.90 0.24
CA ASP A 82 -14.90 -2.46 1.20
C ASP A 82 -13.77 -1.69 0.50
N LEU A 83 -13.87 -0.36 0.52
CA LEU A 83 -12.85 0.51 -0.05
C LEU A 83 -11.50 0.35 0.66
N ALA A 84 -11.48 0.31 2.00
CA ALA A 84 -10.23 0.19 2.76
C ALA A 84 -9.54 -1.14 2.42
N GLY A 85 -10.30 -2.24 2.41
CA GLY A 85 -9.82 -3.56 2.03
C GLY A 85 -9.30 -3.62 0.59
N GLY A 86 -9.96 -2.95 -0.36
CA GLY A 86 -9.52 -2.87 -1.75
C GLY A 86 -8.22 -2.08 -1.92
N LEU A 87 -8.09 -0.93 -1.26
CA LEU A 87 -6.87 -0.12 -1.30
C LEU A 87 -5.67 -0.89 -0.71
N HIS A 88 -5.87 -1.53 0.43
CA HIS A 88 -4.84 -2.31 1.12
C HIS A 88 -4.41 -3.55 0.32
N ALA A 89 -5.36 -4.21 -0.34
CA ALA A 89 -5.06 -5.32 -1.24
C ALA A 89 -4.22 -4.89 -2.46
N ILE A 90 -4.49 -3.71 -3.04
CA ILE A 90 -3.68 -3.14 -4.12
C ILE A 90 -2.26 -2.84 -3.63
N GLU A 91 -2.12 -2.19 -2.47
CA GLU A 91 -0.82 -1.90 -1.86
C GLU A 91 0.02 -3.17 -1.71
N HIS A 92 -0.55 -4.22 -1.09
CA HIS A 92 0.12 -5.50 -0.92
C HIS A 92 0.54 -6.13 -2.24
N ALA A 93 -0.37 -6.24 -3.20
CA ALA A 93 -0.11 -6.86 -4.48
C ALA A 93 0.96 -6.09 -5.28
N MET A 94 0.94 -4.76 -5.20
CA MET A 94 1.90 -3.89 -5.89
C MET A 94 3.31 -4.03 -5.33
N ILE A 95 3.47 -4.12 -4.01
CA ILE A 95 4.77 -4.41 -3.37
C ILE A 95 5.23 -5.84 -3.72
N ALA A 96 4.31 -6.82 -3.71
CA ALA A 96 4.66 -8.20 -4.02
C ALA A 96 5.16 -8.38 -5.46
N ILE A 97 4.61 -7.62 -6.42
CA ILE A 97 4.97 -7.69 -7.84
C ILE A 97 6.12 -6.76 -8.24
N SER A 98 6.52 -5.83 -7.38
CA SER A 98 7.58 -4.85 -7.65
C SER A 98 8.91 -5.47 -8.13
N PRO A 99 9.35 -6.67 -7.69
CA PRO A 99 10.59 -7.27 -8.16
C PRO A 99 10.64 -7.55 -9.68
N LEU A 100 9.48 -7.64 -10.35
CA LEU A 100 9.41 -7.78 -11.80
C LEU A 100 9.73 -6.49 -12.56
N HIS A 101 9.59 -5.34 -11.90
CA HIS A 101 9.73 -4.01 -12.49
C HIS A 101 11.02 -3.30 -12.03
N ALA A 102 11.44 -3.56 -10.79
CA ALA A 102 12.69 -3.09 -10.22
C ALA A 102 13.38 -4.29 -9.55
N ILE A 103 14.67 -4.51 -9.79
CA ILE A 103 15.41 -5.61 -9.16
C ILE A 103 15.56 -5.29 -7.66
N CYS A 104 14.63 -5.78 -6.84
CA CYS A 104 14.60 -5.56 -5.39
C CYS A 104 14.02 -6.78 -4.65
N ASP A 105 14.19 -6.81 -3.33
CA ASP A 105 13.34 -7.63 -2.45
C ASP A 105 12.09 -6.79 -2.11
N PRO A 106 10.86 -7.35 -2.11
CA PRO A 106 9.66 -6.65 -1.64
C PRO A 106 9.83 -6.04 -0.24
N ARG A 107 10.75 -6.59 0.56
CA ARG A 107 11.09 -6.10 1.89
C ARG A 107 11.82 -4.76 1.88
N ASP A 108 12.36 -4.34 0.75
CA ASP A 108 13.04 -3.04 0.56
C ASP A 108 12.04 -1.88 0.39
N LEU A 109 10.74 -2.20 0.30
CA LEU A 109 9.65 -1.24 0.16
C LEU A 109 8.72 -1.28 1.38
N GLY A 110 8.13 -0.13 1.67
CA GLY A 110 6.98 0.02 2.55
C GLY A 110 5.76 0.50 1.77
N GLY A 111 4.58 0.33 2.38
CA GLY A 111 3.30 0.75 1.82
C GLY A 111 2.40 1.34 2.89
N VAL A 112 1.56 2.29 2.47
CA VAL A 112 0.45 2.79 3.26
C VAL A 112 -0.73 3.07 2.33
N SER A 113 -1.90 2.57 2.70
CA SER A 113 -3.17 2.84 2.03
C SER A 113 -4.13 3.50 3.02
N THR A 114 -4.83 4.54 2.56
CA THR A 114 -5.83 5.23 3.37
C THR A 114 -7.02 5.65 2.52
N GLU A 115 -8.22 5.56 3.09
CA GLU A 115 -9.45 6.06 2.48
C GLU A 115 -9.49 7.58 2.35
N HIS A 116 -8.66 8.28 3.12
CA HIS A 116 -8.52 9.73 3.07
C HIS A 116 -7.14 10.15 3.57
N HIS A 117 -6.32 10.71 2.69
CA HIS A 117 -5.03 11.26 3.06
C HIS A 117 -5.10 12.80 3.14
N ARG A 118 -4.50 13.36 4.19
CA ARG A 118 -4.57 14.81 4.48
C ARG A 118 -3.94 15.69 3.41
N ASP A 119 -2.89 15.21 2.72
CA ASP A 119 -2.13 16.01 1.75
C ASP A 119 -2.69 15.92 0.32
N THR A 120 -3.45 14.86 0.02
CA THR A 120 -4.10 14.65 -1.29
C THR A 120 -5.60 14.94 -1.26
N ASN A 121 -6.21 14.91 -0.07
CA ASN A 121 -7.65 15.05 0.20
C ASN A 121 -8.51 13.98 -0.51
N GLU A 122 -7.91 12.83 -0.83
CA GLU A 122 -8.49 11.70 -1.57
C GLU A 122 -8.01 10.37 -0.97
N PRO A 123 -8.71 9.25 -1.19
CA PRO A 123 -8.16 7.93 -0.94
C PRO A 123 -6.85 7.77 -1.72
N THR A 124 -5.80 7.31 -1.04
CA THR A 124 -4.44 7.34 -1.57
C THR A 124 -3.68 6.11 -1.15
N ILE A 125 -2.89 5.58 -2.07
CA ILE A 125 -1.91 4.53 -1.81
C ILE A 125 -0.52 5.15 -1.99
N PHE A 126 0.35 4.89 -1.02
CA PHE A 126 1.75 5.25 -1.00
C PHE A 126 2.60 3.99 -1.06
N ILE A 127 3.64 4.02 -1.88
CA ILE A 127 4.74 3.07 -1.86
C ILE A 127 6.02 3.87 -1.68
N TYR A 128 6.87 3.45 -0.75
CA TYR A 128 8.08 4.19 -0.41
C TYR A 128 9.26 3.26 -0.15
N ASP A 129 10.46 3.79 -0.25
CA ASP A 129 11.68 3.04 0.03
C ASP A 129 11.81 2.80 1.53
N GLY A 130 12.05 1.55 1.94
CA GLY A 130 12.18 1.13 3.34
C GLY A 130 13.46 1.60 4.03
N TYR A 131 14.17 2.58 3.44
CA TYR A 131 15.47 3.08 3.88
C TYR A 131 15.46 4.60 3.98
N MET A 132 16.12 5.13 5.01
CA MET A 132 16.25 6.57 5.21
C MET A 132 16.89 7.25 3.98
N GLY A 133 16.25 8.31 3.49
CA GLY A 133 16.69 9.07 2.33
C GLY A 133 16.35 8.46 0.97
N GLY A 134 15.83 7.22 0.94
CA GLY A 134 15.54 6.47 -0.28
C GLY A 134 16.78 5.83 -0.92
N ILE A 135 16.53 4.79 -1.72
CA ILE A 135 17.54 4.01 -2.47
C ILE A 135 17.25 3.97 -3.97
N GLY A 136 16.17 4.62 -4.44
CA GLY A 136 15.85 4.78 -5.86
C GLY A 136 14.80 3.79 -6.38
N LEU A 137 14.19 2.96 -5.53
CA LEU A 137 13.20 1.98 -5.96
C LEU A 137 11.88 2.67 -6.30
N SER A 138 11.45 3.60 -5.44
CA SER A 138 10.22 4.37 -5.62
C SER A 138 10.26 5.20 -6.90
N GLU A 139 11.39 5.84 -7.21
CA GLU A 139 11.59 6.52 -8.48
C GLU A 139 11.42 5.56 -9.65
N LYS A 140 12.06 4.38 -9.59
CA LYS A 140 12.01 3.42 -10.69
C LYS A 140 10.61 2.85 -10.92
N LEU A 141 9.90 2.54 -9.84
CA LEU A 141 8.54 2.03 -9.90
C LEU A 141 7.55 3.11 -10.37
N PHE A 142 7.77 4.37 -9.99
CA PHE A 142 6.95 5.48 -10.45
C PHE A 142 7.09 5.71 -11.97
N GLU A 143 8.29 5.60 -12.53
CA GLU A 143 8.51 5.64 -13.98
C GLU A 143 7.67 4.59 -14.73
N LEU A 144 7.48 3.43 -14.12
CA LEU A 144 6.77 2.27 -14.66
C LEU A 144 5.36 2.11 -14.09
N LEU A 145 4.79 3.16 -13.49
CA LEU A 145 3.51 3.07 -12.79
C LEU A 145 2.35 2.53 -13.67
N PRO A 146 2.19 2.94 -14.95
CA PRO A 146 1.16 2.35 -15.81
C PRO A 146 1.28 0.83 -15.94
N GLU A 147 2.49 0.34 -16.23
CA GLU A 147 2.78 -1.09 -16.37
C GLU A 147 2.60 -1.82 -15.04
N LEU A 148 3.04 -1.21 -13.93
CA LEU A 148 2.92 -1.76 -12.58
C LEU A 148 1.45 -1.95 -12.18
N LEU A 149 0.57 -1.00 -12.50
CA LEU A 149 -0.88 -1.13 -12.27
C LEU A 149 -1.47 -2.32 -13.04
N VAL A 150 -1.08 -2.50 -14.30
CA VAL A 150 -1.54 -3.62 -15.14
C VAL A 150 -1.04 -4.95 -14.60
N THR A 151 0.25 -5.07 -14.27
CA THR A 151 0.79 -6.32 -13.71
C THR A 151 0.18 -6.65 -12.35
N THR A 152 -0.06 -5.64 -11.52
CA THR A 152 -0.77 -5.80 -10.23
C THR A 152 -2.19 -6.34 -10.45
N LEU A 153 -2.93 -5.79 -11.41
CA LEU A 153 -4.27 -6.29 -11.75
C LEU A 153 -4.23 -7.75 -12.20
N ASN A 154 -3.28 -8.11 -13.07
CA ASN A 154 -3.14 -9.48 -13.57
C ASN A 154 -2.82 -10.46 -12.43
N LEU A 155 -1.90 -10.10 -11.51
CA LEU A 155 -1.58 -10.92 -10.34
C LEU A 155 -2.83 -11.25 -9.51
N ILE A 156 -3.65 -10.24 -9.21
CA ILE A 156 -4.83 -10.41 -8.39
C ILE A 156 -5.91 -11.20 -9.15
N GLN A 157 -6.17 -10.84 -10.42
CA GLN A 157 -7.24 -11.39 -11.22
C GLN A 157 -7.00 -12.86 -11.63
N ASP A 158 -5.76 -13.23 -11.94
CA ASP A 158 -5.42 -14.58 -12.41
C ASP A 158 -5.27 -15.59 -11.26
N CYS A 159 -5.20 -15.11 -10.02
CA CYS A 159 -5.14 -15.96 -8.85
C CYS A 159 -6.49 -16.67 -8.63
N LYS A 160 -6.46 -18.00 -8.44
CA LYS A 160 -7.66 -18.85 -8.30
C LYS A 160 -8.36 -18.80 -6.93
N CYS A 161 -7.81 -18.07 -5.96
CA CYS A 161 -8.45 -17.93 -4.65
C CYS A 161 -9.72 -17.07 -4.73
N GLU A 162 -10.63 -17.25 -3.78
CA GLU A 162 -11.89 -16.50 -3.73
C GLU A 162 -11.68 -15.14 -3.02
N ASP A 163 -11.21 -15.17 -1.77
CA ASP A 163 -11.15 -13.98 -0.90
C ASP A 163 -9.77 -13.31 -0.84
N GLY A 164 -8.72 -14.01 -1.27
CA GLY A 164 -7.33 -13.56 -1.13
C GLY A 164 -6.42 -14.64 -0.55
N CYS A 165 -5.13 -14.58 -0.88
CA CYS A 165 -4.13 -15.52 -0.35
C CYS A 165 -2.71 -14.94 -0.42
N PRO A 166 -1.69 -15.64 0.15
CA PRO A 166 -0.27 -15.27 0.05
C PRO A 166 0.29 -15.12 -1.36
N SER A 167 -0.39 -15.65 -2.38
CA SER A 167 0.04 -15.53 -3.77
C SER A 167 -0.56 -14.32 -4.49
N CYS A 168 -1.44 -13.53 -3.87
CA CYS A 168 -2.04 -12.36 -4.53
C CYS A 168 -2.09 -11.09 -3.68
N ILE A 169 -2.77 -11.12 -2.52
CA ILE A 169 -3.08 -9.89 -1.74
C ILE A 169 -2.68 -9.97 -0.28
N TYR A 170 -2.14 -11.10 0.21
CA TYR A 170 -1.61 -11.17 1.57
C TYR A 170 -0.13 -10.80 1.58
N SER A 171 0.26 -10.05 2.60
CA SER A 171 1.63 -9.69 2.90
C SER A 171 2.06 -10.27 4.24
N SER A 172 3.25 -10.88 4.27
CA SER A 172 3.89 -11.32 5.51
C SER A 172 4.42 -10.16 6.37
N LYS A 173 4.43 -8.94 5.82
CA LYS A 173 4.85 -7.71 6.49
C LYS A 173 3.69 -6.82 6.95
N CYS A 174 2.45 -7.26 6.73
CA CYS A 174 1.27 -6.49 7.12
C CYS A 174 1.20 -6.35 8.65
N GLY A 175 1.27 -5.12 9.16
CA GLY A 175 1.11 -4.82 10.59
C GLY A 175 -0.33 -5.00 11.11
N ASN A 176 -1.30 -5.10 10.19
CA ASN A 176 -2.74 -5.17 10.49
C ASN A 176 -3.31 -6.59 10.29
N ASN A 177 -2.47 -7.64 10.32
CA ASN A 177 -2.89 -9.05 10.16
C ASN A 177 -3.59 -9.37 8.83
N ASN A 178 -3.28 -8.64 7.76
CA ASN A 178 -3.98 -8.78 6.48
C ASN A 178 -5.49 -8.47 6.59
N GLU A 179 -5.87 -7.54 7.47
CA GLU A 179 -7.25 -7.07 7.62
C GLU A 179 -7.31 -5.52 7.69
N PRO A 180 -8.28 -4.88 7.00
CA PRO A 180 -9.19 -5.47 6.02
C PRO A 180 -8.47 -5.79 4.70
N LEU A 181 -8.97 -6.76 3.92
CA LEU A 181 -8.56 -7.02 2.54
C LEU A 181 -9.76 -7.43 1.72
N ASP A 182 -9.91 -6.84 0.53
CA ASP A 182 -10.99 -7.16 -0.40
C ASP A 182 -10.44 -7.30 -1.83
N LYS A 183 -10.38 -8.55 -2.29
CA LYS A 183 -9.88 -8.90 -3.62
C LYS A 183 -10.72 -8.31 -4.74
N GLN A 184 -12.05 -8.36 -4.62
CA GLN A 184 -12.95 -7.94 -5.70
C GLN A 184 -12.94 -6.42 -5.84
N THR A 185 -12.95 -5.71 -4.71
CA THR A 185 -12.83 -4.25 -4.70
C THR A 185 -11.49 -3.80 -5.27
N ALA A 186 -10.38 -4.48 -4.96
CA ALA A 186 -9.07 -4.21 -5.57
C ALA A 186 -9.09 -4.32 -7.11
N ILE A 187 -9.70 -5.38 -7.65
CA ILE A 187 -9.81 -5.59 -9.11
C ILE A 187 -10.62 -4.46 -9.76
N ILE A 188 -11.74 -4.06 -9.15
CA ILE A 188 -12.59 -2.98 -9.67
C ILE A 188 -11.82 -1.66 -9.69
N LEU A 189 -11.19 -1.30 -8.57
CA LEU A 189 -10.40 -0.07 -8.45
C LEU A 189 -9.27 -0.01 -9.48
N LEU A 190 -8.48 -1.08 -9.63
CA LEU A 190 -7.39 -1.15 -10.61
C LEU A 190 -7.89 -0.98 -12.05
N LYS A 191 -9.00 -1.61 -12.41
CA LYS A 191 -9.60 -1.47 -13.74
C LYS A 191 -10.02 -0.03 -14.03
N GLU A 192 -10.64 0.66 -13.07
CA GLU A 192 -11.01 2.06 -13.23
C GLU A 192 -9.78 2.98 -13.31
N MET A 193 -8.77 2.73 -12.49
CA MET A 193 -7.53 3.50 -12.52
C MET A 193 -6.78 3.36 -13.85
N ILE A 194 -6.65 2.15 -14.39
CA ILE A 194 -5.96 1.91 -15.67
C ILE A 194 -6.69 2.64 -16.80
N LYS A 195 -8.03 2.63 -16.83
CA LYS A 195 -8.81 3.38 -17.82
C LYS A 195 -8.56 4.89 -17.75
N LEU A 196 -8.45 5.44 -16.54
CA LEU A 196 -8.26 6.87 -16.33
C LEU A 196 -6.83 7.34 -16.61
N HIS A 197 -5.84 6.47 -16.40
CA HIS A 197 -4.43 6.78 -16.58
C HIS A 197 -3.93 6.62 -18.03
N SER A 198 -4.70 5.90 -18.87
CA SER A 198 -4.43 5.64 -20.30
C SER A 198 -4.58 6.88 -21.17
#